data_AF-A0A838S0F9-F1
#
_entry.id   AF-A0A838S0F9-F1
#
_cell.length_a   1.000
_cell.length_b   1.000
_cell.length_c   1.000
_cell.angle_alpha   90.00
_cell.angle_beta   90.00
_cell.angle_gamma   90.00
#
_symmetry.space_group_name_H-M   'P 1'
#
loop_
_entity.id
_entity.type
_entity.pdbx_description
1 polymer ?
#
loop_
_entity_poly.entity_id
_entity_poly.type
_entity_poly.pdbx_seq_one_letter_code
_entity_poly.pdbx_strand_id
1 'polypeptide(L)'
;PFPVNLSAPSSVTDGEVITYTADVAYSGTSALNYTWTVSPSNAKVLSGSGTPTITVDSTGLAGQRIMATLVVDDGSGDPTCRQTVQAATFIPALALRENPAREFDVCCNCSFDDQKARLDNLAVELQNDQSTTTYIFAYGGRTSRVGEGDRLGARARDYLVNQRGLNPARIIVLNGGFREGDCVELWIVPSGATPPQPRPTVQAGDVRPPRRTPTRKRPRY
;
A
#
# COMPACT_ATOMS: atom_id res chain seq x y z
N PRO A 1 27.40 3.92 -44.31
CA PRO A 1 26.49 4.21 -43.18
C PRO A 1 25.59 5.42 -43.42
N PHE A 2 24.27 5.22 -43.31
CA PHE A 2 23.27 6.28 -43.37
C PHE A 2 22.75 6.59 -41.96
N PRO A 3 22.42 7.85 -41.63
CA PRO A 3 21.86 8.19 -40.32
C PRO A 3 20.48 7.57 -40.10
N VAL A 4 20.25 7.03 -38.91
CA VAL A 4 18.94 6.59 -38.42
C VAL A 4 18.73 7.22 -37.05
N ASN A 5 17.58 7.87 -36.86
CA ASN A 5 17.13 8.36 -35.56
C ASN A 5 15.85 7.63 -35.16
N LEU A 6 15.72 7.29 -33.89
CA LEU A 6 14.52 6.64 -33.38
C LEU A 6 13.83 7.54 -32.34
N SER A 7 12.56 7.82 -32.58
CA SER A 7 11.71 8.66 -31.74
C SER A 7 10.60 7.86 -31.08
N ALA A 8 10.31 8.19 -29.82
CA ALA A 8 9.21 7.65 -29.04
C ALA A 8 8.89 8.60 -27.87
N PRO A 9 7.68 8.54 -27.29
CA PRO A 9 7.40 9.18 -26.02
C PRO A 9 8.38 8.70 -24.94
N SER A 10 8.87 9.62 -24.10
CA SER A 10 9.73 9.27 -22.97
C SER A 10 8.97 8.53 -21.87
N SER A 11 7.66 8.77 -21.76
CA SER A 11 6.74 8.06 -20.87
C SER A 11 5.32 7.99 -21.40
N VAL A 12 4.59 6.93 -21.05
CA VAL A 12 3.15 6.75 -21.30
C VAL A 12 2.45 6.16 -20.08
N THR A 13 1.12 6.24 -20.03
CA THR A 13 0.35 5.55 -18.98
C THR A 13 0.19 4.06 -19.31
N ASP A 14 0.10 3.19 -18.29
CA ASP A 14 -0.19 1.77 -18.48
C ASP A 14 -1.49 1.58 -19.29
N GLY A 15 -1.42 0.77 -20.35
CA GLY A 15 -2.52 0.51 -21.28
C GLY A 15 -2.60 1.48 -22.47
N GLU A 16 -1.75 2.50 -22.53
CA GLU A 16 -1.62 3.38 -23.69
C GLU A 16 -0.76 2.73 -24.79
N VAL A 17 -1.08 2.99 -26.06
CA VAL A 17 -0.28 2.49 -27.18
C VAL A 17 0.95 3.39 -27.39
N ILE A 18 2.13 2.78 -27.41
CA ILE A 18 3.39 3.49 -27.69
C ILE A 18 3.67 3.42 -29.20
N THR A 19 3.99 4.56 -29.81
CA THR A 19 4.44 4.63 -31.21
C THR A 19 5.94 4.89 -31.25
N TYR A 20 6.69 3.98 -31.86
CA TYR A 20 8.11 4.16 -32.17
C TYR A 20 8.25 4.46 -33.66
N THR A 21 8.95 5.54 -34.00
CA THR A 21 9.12 5.97 -35.41
C THR A 21 10.59 6.24 -35.71
N ALA A 22 11.10 5.57 -36.73
CA ALA A 22 12.42 5.79 -37.27
C ALA A 22 12.41 6.86 -38.38
N ASP A 23 13.36 7.79 -38.29
CA ASP A 23 13.69 8.74 -39.34
C ASP A 23 15.01 8.29 -39.97
N VAL A 24 14.99 8.02 -41.28
CA VAL A 24 16.10 7.39 -42.00
C VAL A 24 16.52 8.27 -43.18
N ALA A 25 17.75 8.79 -43.12
CA ALA A 25 18.33 9.59 -44.19
C ALA A 25 19.13 8.69 -45.16
N TYR A 26 18.43 7.97 -46.03
CA TYR A 26 19.02 7.06 -47.01
C TYR A 26 18.93 7.62 -48.44
N SER A 27 20.06 7.69 -49.14
CA SER A 27 20.17 8.20 -50.52
C SER A 27 20.33 7.12 -51.59
N GLY A 28 20.30 5.84 -51.21
CA GLY A 28 20.37 4.72 -52.14
C GLY A 28 19.03 4.41 -52.81
N THR A 29 19.04 3.47 -53.76
CA THR A 29 17.87 3.06 -54.54
C THR A 29 17.24 1.75 -54.07
N SER A 30 17.93 1.00 -53.22
CA SER A 30 17.43 -0.26 -52.65
C SER A 30 16.35 -0.02 -51.61
N ALA A 31 15.40 -0.94 -51.50
CA ALA A 31 14.44 -0.94 -50.39
C ALA A 31 15.15 -1.29 -49.07
N LEU A 32 14.78 -0.61 -47.98
CA LEU A 32 15.33 -0.87 -46.66
C LEU A 32 14.54 -1.95 -45.92
N ASN A 33 15.26 -2.80 -45.18
CA ASN A 33 14.70 -3.81 -44.29
C ASN A 33 14.68 -3.26 -42.85
N TYR A 34 13.55 -3.46 -42.15
CA TYR A 34 13.37 -3.01 -40.77
C TYR A 34 13.11 -4.20 -39.85
N THR A 35 14.06 -4.49 -38.96
CA THR A 35 13.92 -5.58 -37.98
C THR A 35 13.79 -4.99 -36.57
N TRP A 36 12.62 -5.19 -35.97
CA TRP A 36 12.31 -4.70 -34.63
C TRP A 36 12.46 -5.80 -33.59
N THR A 37 13.03 -5.43 -32.44
CA THR A 37 12.96 -6.24 -31.21
C THR A 37 12.51 -5.35 -30.06
N VAL A 38 11.58 -5.83 -29.25
CA VAL A 38 11.07 -5.13 -28.07
C VAL A 38 11.39 -5.92 -26.81
N SER A 39 11.74 -5.23 -25.74
CA SER A 39 11.90 -5.81 -24.41
C SER A 39 11.14 -4.96 -23.38
N PRO A 40 10.64 -5.56 -22.29
CA PRO A 40 10.70 -6.98 -21.92
C PRO A 40 9.82 -7.88 -22.80
N SER A 41 9.98 -9.21 -22.71
CA SER A 41 9.35 -10.19 -23.62
C SER A 41 7.82 -10.25 -23.55
N ASN A 42 7.22 -9.68 -22.51
CA ASN A 42 5.79 -9.50 -22.36
C ASN A 42 5.27 -8.22 -23.04
N ALA A 43 6.13 -7.32 -23.53
CA ALA A 43 5.75 -6.22 -24.41
C ALA A 43 5.44 -6.76 -25.81
N LYS A 44 4.31 -6.32 -26.38
CA LYS A 44 3.81 -6.84 -27.66
C LYS A 44 3.74 -5.76 -28.71
N VAL A 45 4.35 -6.01 -29.87
CA VAL A 45 4.13 -5.19 -31.07
C VAL A 45 2.70 -5.45 -31.56
N LEU A 46 1.92 -4.38 -31.70
CA LEU A 46 0.55 -4.43 -32.20
C LEU A 46 0.51 -4.36 -33.74
N SER A 47 1.31 -3.48 -34.34
CA SER A 47 1.38 -3.33 -35.80
C SER A 47 2.70 -2.71 -36.26
N GLY A 48 2.96 -2.77 -37.58
CA GLY A 48 4.06 -2.05 -38.23
C GLY A 48 5.39 -2.81 -38.34
N SER A 49 5.41 -4.11 -38.00
CA SER A 49 6.59 -4.95 -38.20
C SER A 49 7.06 -4.91 -39.66
N GLY A 50 8.37 -4.79 -39.88
CA GLY A 50 8.93 -4.62 -41.21
C GLY A 50 8.84 -3.21 -41.79
N THR A 51 8.34 -2.23 -41.02
CA THR A 51 8.21 -0.83 -41.46
C THR A 51 9.00 0.13 -40.57
N PRO A 52 9.17 1.42 -40.96
CA PRO A 52 9.85 2.43 -40.15
C PRO A 52 9.13 2.77 -38.83
N THR A 53 7.88 2.35 -38.66
CA THR A 53 7.06 2.69 -37.49
C THR A 53 6.43 1.42 -36.90
N ILE A 54 6.51 1.23 -35.59
CA ILE A 54 5.76 0.20 -34.88
C ILE A 54 4.90 0.81 -33.78
N THR A 55 3.82 0.11 -33.45
CA THR A 55 3.02 0.37 -32.26
C THR A 55 3.19 -0.77 -31.26
N VAL A 56 3.26 -0.45 -29.98
CA VAL A 56 3.52 -1.43 -28.90
C VAL A 56 2.49 -1.25 -27.79
N ASP A 57 1.96 -2.36 -27.29
CA ASP A 57 1.05 -2.40 -26.15
C ASP A 57 1.83 -2.26 -24.83
N SER A 58 1.40 -1.32 -23.99
CA SER A 58 1.98 -1.07 -22.67
C SER A 58 1.17 -1.71 -21.52
N THR A 59 0.08 -2.42 -21.81
CA THR A 59 -0.84 -2.96 -20.79
C THR A 59 -0.15 -3.94 -19.83
N GLY A 60 -0.26 -3.67 -18.53
CA GLY A 60 0.31 -4.53 -17.49
C GLY A 60 1.82 -4.39 -17.34
N LEU A 61 2.40 -3.31 -17.87
CA LEU A 61 3.83 -3.01 -17.82
C LEU A 61 4.13 -1.78 -16.94
N ALA A 62 3.16 -1.34 -16.14
CA ALA A 62 3.36 -0.34 -15.09
C ALA A 62 4.62 -0.60 -14.25
N GLY A 63 5.42 0.45 -14.05
CA GLY A 63 6.70 0.42 -13.35
C GLY A 63 7.87 -0.10 -14.17
N GLN A 64 7.65 -0.51 -15.43
CA GLN A 64 8.69 -1.05 -16.30
C GLN A 64 9.13 -0.02 -17.35
N ARG A 65 10.23 -0.37 -18.04
CA ARG A 65 10.74 0.39 -19.19
C ARG A 65 10.69 -0.52 -20.40
N ILE A 66 9.97 -0.09 -21.44
CA ILE A 66 9.97 -0.76 -22.74
C ILE A 66 11.11 -0.20 -23.57
N MET A 67 11.93 -1.07 -24.14
CA MET A 67 13.01 -0.73 -25.05
C MET A 67 12.74 -1.33 -26.42
N ALA A 68 12.62 -0.47 -27.44
CA ALA A 68 12.54 -0.89 -28.83
C ALA A 68 13.92 -0.74 -29.47
N THR A 69 14.43 -1.83 -30.04
CA THR A 69 15.65 -1.85 -30.85
C THR A 69 15.28 -2.07 -32.30
N LEU A 70 15.74 -1.19 -33.16
CA LEU A 70 15.56 -1.28 -34.59
C LEU A 70 16.91 -1.54 -35.26
N VAL A 71 16.94 -2.54 -36.12
CA VAL A 71 18.01 -2.78 -37.08
C VAL A 71 17.50 -2.42 -38.47
N VAL A 72 18.20 -1.53 -39.17
CA VAL A 72 17.91 -1.12 -40.54
C VAL A 72 19.06 -1.52 -41.45
N ASP A 73 18.78 -2.19 -42.57
CA ASP A 73 19.77 -2.52 -43.61
C ASP A 73 19.20 -2.37 -45.02
N ASP A 74 20.07 -2.26 -46.03
CA ASP A 74 19.70 -2.10 -47.44
C ASP A 74 19.75 -3.42 -48.24
N GLY A 75 19.87 -4.56 -47.55
CA GLY A 75 19.96 -5.89 -48.17
C GLY A 75 21.28 -6.22 -48.88
N SER A 76 22.26 -5.31 -48.91
CA SER A 76 23.55 -5.53 -49.58
C SER A 76 24.45 -6.56 -48.89
N GLY A 77 24.22 -6.81 -47.60
CA GLY A 77 25.11 -7.60 -46.75
C GLY A 77 26.36 -6.83 -46.28
N ASP A 78 26.54 -5.56 -46.69
CA ASP A 78 27.62 -4.71 -46.20
C ASP A 78 27.34 -4.29 -44.74
N PRO A 79 28.23 -4.59 -43.78
CA PRO A 79 28.06 -4.19 -42.39
C PRO A 79 27.93 -2.68 -42.18
N THR A 80 28.52 -1.86 -43.07
CA THR A 80 28.44 -0.40 -43.01
C THR A 80 27.07 0.14 -43.47
N CYS A 81 26.29 -0.67 -44.17
CA CYS A 81 24.91 -0.39 -44.54
C CYS A 81 23.90 -0.96 -43.53
N ARG A 82 24.37 -1.49 -42.39
CA ARG A 82 23.52 -1.94 -41.29
C ARG A 82 23.61 -0.98 -40.11
N GLN A 83 22.48 -0.39 -39.73
CA GLN A 83 22.37 0.54 -38.61
C GLN A 83 21.55 -0.08 -37.49
N THR A 84 21.92 0.20 -36.24
CA THR A 84 21.16 -0.24 -35.06
C THR A 84 20.89 0.96 -34.16
N VAL A 85 19.62 1.19 -33.83
CA VAL A 85 19.18 2.29 -32.97
C VAL A 85 18.20 1.80 -31.93
N GLN A 86 18.08 2.53 -30.82
CA GLN A 86 17.21 2.18 -29.72
C GLN A 86 16.50 3.41 -29.15
N ALA A 87 15.27 3.20 -28.68
CA ALA A 87 14.54 4.18 -27.88
C ALA A 87 13.81 3.47 -26.76
N ALA A 88 13.64 4.18 -25.64
CA ALA A 88 13.01 3.64 -24.45
C ALA A 88 11.86 4.53 -24.00
N THR A 89 10.78 3.88 -23.57
CA THR A 89 9.60 4.53 -23.00
C THR A 89 9.38 3.97 -21.60
N PHE A 90 9.27 4.84 -20.61
CA PHE A 90 8.99 4.46 -19.23
C PHE A 90 7.49 4.44 -18.96
N ILE A 91 7.00 3.41 -18.29
CA ILE A 91 5.60 3.32 -17.88
C ILE A 91 5.60 3.54 -16.37
N PRO A 92 5.18 4.72 -15.88
CA PRO A 92 5.14 4.98 -14.46
C PRO A 92 4.35 3.89 -13.73
N ALA A 93 4.86 3.45 -12.58
CA ALA A 93 4.07 2.63 -11.69
C ALA A 93 2.82 3.42 -11.27
N LEU A 94 1.67 2.74 -11.18
CA LEU A 94 0.51 3.35 -10.56
C LEU A 94 0.89 3.72 -9.13
N ALA A 95 0.74 5.01 -8.78
CA ALA A 95 0.95 5.45 -7.42
C ALA A 95 -0.01 4.66 -6.51
N LEU A 96 0.55 3.91 -5.56
CA LEU A 96 -0.27 3.33 -4.50
C LEU A 96 -0.98 4.49 -3.82
N ARG A 97 -2.32 4.45 -3.77
CA ARG A 97 -3.07 5.41 -2.97
C ARG A 97 -2.61 5.24 -1.54
N GLU A 98 -1.87 6.21 -1.01
CA GLU A 98 -1.52 6.24 0.40
C GLU A 98 -2.81 6.34 1.19
N ASN A 99 -3.19 5.25 1.84
CA ASN A 99 -4.29 5.23 2.79
C ASN A 99 -3.68 5.05 4.18
N PRO A 100 -3.14 6.12 4.79
CA PRO A 100 -2.38 6.01 6.02
C PRO A 100 -3.28 5.57 7.17
N ALA A 101 -2.66 4.92 8.17
CA ALA A 101 -3.32 4.68 9.43
C ALA A 101 -3.74 6.01 10.06
N ARG A 102 -4.93 6.05 10.64
CA ARG A 102 -5.44 7.25 11.31
C ARG A 102 -6.07 6.92 12.65
N GLU A 103 -5.88 7.84 13.59
CA GLU A 103 -6.60 7.81 14.86
C GLU A 103 -8.10 7.95 14.54
N PHE A 104 -8.91 7.07 15.11
CA PHE A 104 -10.35 7.13 14.96
C PHE A 104 -10.99 7.85 16.14
N ASP A 105 -10.59 7.47 17.36
CA ASP A 105 -11.14 8.06 18.57
C ASP A 105 -10.26 7.77 19.80
N VAL A 106 -10.39 8.58 20.85
CA VAL A 106 -9.78 8.38 22.16
C VAL A 106 -10.80 8.63 23.25
N CYS A 107 -10.95 7.65 24.15
CA CYS A 107 -11.87 7.72 25.26
C CYS A 107 -11.14 7.51 26.59
N CYS A 108 -10.89 8.60 27.32
CA CYS A 108 -10.27 8.59 28.65
C CYS A 108 -11.29 8.87 29.75
N ASN A 109 -11.24 8.12 30.85
CA ASN A 109 -12.16 8.20 31.99
C ASN A 109 -13.65 8.06 31.61
N CYS A 110 -13.91 7.38 30.50
CA CYS A 110 -15.25 7.20 29.98
C CYS A 110 -16.03 6.15 30.76
N SER A 111 -17.36 6.32 30.82
CA SER A 111 -18.23 5.26 31.29
C SER A 111 -18.19 4.07 30.33
N PHE A 112 -18.65 2.91 30.79
CA PHE A 112 -18.71 1.73 29.93
C PHE A 112 -19.70 1.92 28.75
N ASP A 113 -20.80 2.63 28.97
CA ASP A 113 -21.80 2.86 27.92
C ASP A 113 -21.31 3.85 26.87
N ASP A 114 -20.54 4.88 27.27
CA ASP A 114 -19.88 5.78 26.31
C ASP A 114 -18.87 5.03 25.44
N GLN A 115 -18.11 4.09 26.04
CA GLN A 115 -17.19 3.26 25.27
C GLN A 115 -17.91 2.37 24.26
N LYS A 116 -19.06 1.77 24.62
CA LYS A 116 -19.86 0.99 23.66
C LYS A 116 -20.32 1.85 22.49
N ALA A 117 -20.86 3.04 22.75
CA ALA A 117 -21.34 3.94 21.70
C ALA A 117 -20.22 4.38 20.73
N ARG A 118 -18.97 4.48 21.21
CA ARG A 118 -17.81 4.78 20.35
C ARG A 118 -17.33 3.57 19.56
N LEU A 119 -17.32 2.39 20.19
CA LEU A 119 -17.04 1.11 19.51
C LEU A 119 -18.11 0.78 18.44
N ASP A 120 -19.34 1.24 18.64
CA ASP A 120 -20.43 1.16 17.68
C ASP A 120 -20.10 1.91 16.39
N ASN A 121 -19.60 3.14 16.51
CA ASN A 121 -19.16 3.94 15.37
C ASN A 121 -17.95 3.30 14.68
N LEU A 122 -16.99 2.77 15.46
CA LEU A 122 -15.85 2.04 14.89
C LEU A 122 -16.30 0.80 14.10
N ALA A 123 -17.31 0.08 14.58
CA ALA A 123 -17.81 -1.11 13.89
C ALA A 123 -18.43 -0.76 12.53
N VAL A 124 -19.12 0.38 12.41
CA VAL A 124 -19.65 0.87 11.11
C VAL A 124 -18.51 1.12 10.12
N GLU A 125 -17.43 1.79 10.55
CA GLU A 125 -16.27 2.02 9.68
C GLU A 125 -15.63 0.72 9.19
N LEU A 126 -15.49 -0.28 10.07
CA LEU A 126 -14.89 -1.57 9.72
C LEU A 126 -15.80 -2.44 8.86
N GLN A 127 -17.11 -2.18 8.84
CA GLN A 127 -18.05 -2.85 7.94
C GLN A 127 -18.00 -2.25 6.53
N ASN A 128 -17.77 -0.94 6.40
CA ASN A 128 -17.65 -0.24 5.12
C ASN A 128 -16.43 -0.68 4.31
N ASP A 129 -15.31 -0.99 4.97
CA ASP A 129 -14.11 -1.50 4.33
C ASP A 129 -13.62 -2.78 5.03
N GLN A 130 -13.75 -3.91 4.34
CA GLN A 130 -13.35 -5.23 4.84
C GLN A 130 -11.82 -5.44 4.87
N SER A 131 -11.05 -4.62 4.15
CA SER A 131 -9.58 -4.71 4.10
C SER A 131 -8.89 -4.03 5.29
N THR A 132 -9.64 -3.27 6.09
CA THR A 132 -9.12 -2.51 7.22
C THR A 132 -9.02 -3.36 8.49
N THR A 133 -7.94 -3.18 9.25
CA THR A 133 -7.77 -3.71 10.62
C THR A 133 -7.91 -2.56 11.63
N THR A 134 -8.43 -2.83 12.82
CA THR A 134 -8.42 -1.87 13.93
C THR A 134 -7.35 -2.22 14.96
N TYR A 135 -6.69 -1.18 15.46
CA TYR A 135 -5.79 -1.27 16.61
C TYR A 135 -6.46 -0.60 17.81
N ILE A 136 -6.47 -1.29 18.93
CA ILE A 136 -7.01 -0.83 20.21
C ILE A 136 -5.86 -0.76 21.20
N PHE A 137 -5.46 0.44 21.57
CA PHE A 137 -4.51 0.66 22.65
C PHE A 137 -5.28 0.93 23.94
N ALA A 138 -5.10 0.05 24.92
CA ALA A 138 -5.71 0.22 26.23
C ALA A 138 -4.65 0.58 27.27
N TYR A 139 -4.92 1.63 28.03
CA TYR A 139 -4.02 2.19 29.04
C TYR A 139 -4.68 2.13 30.41
N GLY A 140 -3.93 1.69 31.41
CA GLY A 140 -4.35 1.83 32.81
C GLY A 140 -4.11 3.25 33.31
N GLY A 141 -5.01 3.76 34.14
CA GLY A 141 -4.81 5.03 34.85
C GLY A 141 -3.72 4.95 35.92
N ARG A 142 -3.20 6.11 36.32
CA ARG A 142 -2.13 6.24 37.34
C ARG A 142 -2.51 5.56 38.66
N THR A 143 -3.78 5.63 39.04
CA THR A 143 -4.31 5.03 40.28
C THR A 143 -5.19 3.81 40.00
N SER A 144 -5.17 3.28 38.80
CA SER A 144 -5.99 2.13 38.42
C SER A 144 -5.45 0.84 39.02
N ARG A 145 -6.31 -0.18 39.05
CA ARG A 145 -5.92 -1.52 39.49
C ARG A 145 -4.89 -2.09 38.52
N VAL A 146 -4.01 -2.94 39.05
CA VAL A 146 -3.07 -3.71 38.21
C VAL A 146 -3.86 -4.53 37.18
N GLY A 147 -3.46 -4.44 35.92
CA GLY A 147 -4.12 -5.12 34.80
C GLY A 147 -5.38 -4.41 34.25
N GLU A 148 -5.69 -3.19 34.70
CA GLU A 148 -6.86 -2.47 34.21
C GLU A 148 -6.79 -2.20 32.69
N GLY A 149 -5.62 -1.84 32.16
CA GLY A 149 -5.42 -1.67 30.72
C GLY A 149 -5.78 -2.94 29.93
N ASP A 150 -5.29 -4.11 30.35
CA ASP A 150 -5.64 -5.39 29.70
C ASP A 150 -7.14 -5.67 29.78
N ARG A 151 -7.77 -5.38 30.93
CA ARG A 151 -9.21 -5.54 31.12
C ARG A 151 -10.02 -4.65 30.17
N LEU A 152 -9.62 -3.40 30.01
CA LEU A 152 -10.27 -2.45 29.09
C LEU A 152 -10.15 -2.93 27.64
N GLY A 153 -8.96 -3.36 27.23
CA GLY A 153 -8.70 -3.87 25.89
C GLY A 153 -9.50 -5.14 25.58
N ALA A 154 -9.49 -6.12 26.50
CA ALA A 154 -10.28 -7.35 26.38
C ALA A 154 -11.78 -7.05 26.25
N ARG A 155 -12.30 -6.16 27.10
CA ARG A 155 -13.70 -5.74 27.07
C ARG A 155 -14.09 -5.09 25.75
N ALA A 156 -13.24 -4.22 25.20
CA ALA A 156 -13.48 -3.58 23.90
C ALA A 156 -13.51 -4.60 22.76
N ARG A 157 -12.54 -5.53 22.72
CA ARG A 157 -12.52 -6.63 21.75
C ARG A 157 -13.74 -7.53 21.86
N ASP A 158 -14.10 -7.96 23.07
CA ASP A 158 -15.25 -8.84 23.29
C ASP A 158 -16.55 -8.18 22.83
N TYR A 159 -16.69 -6.86 23.02
CA TYR A 159 -17.84 -6.13 22.51
C TYR A 159 -17.88 -6.13 20.97
N LEU A 160 -16.77 -5.77 20.32
CA LEU A 160 -16.67 -5.75 18.86
C LEU A 160 -16.89 -7.14 18.22
N VAL A 161 -16.38 -8.20 18.84
CA VAL A 161 -16.54 -9.57 18.34
C VAL A 161 -17.94 -10.12 18.64
N ASN A 162 -18.34 -10.12 19.91
CA ASN A 162 -19.53 -10.85 20.34
C ASN A 162 -20.83 -10.06 20.10
N GLN A 163 -20.80 -8.72 20.17
CA GLN A 163 -21.99 -7.88 19.99
C GLN A 163 -22.08 -7.29 18.59
N ARG A 164 -20.94 -6.98 17.95
CA ARG A 164 -20.91 -6.43 16.58
C ARG A 164 -20.52 -7.41 15.49
N GLY A 165 -20.17 -8.65 15.83
CA GLY A 165 -19.91 -9.71 14.86
C GLY A 165 -18.67 -9.49 14.01
N LEU A 166 -17.73 -8.65 14.44
CA LEU A 166 -16.51 -8.40 13.67
C LEU A 166 -15.57 -9.61 13.73
N ASN A 167 -14.90 -9.88 12.61
CA ASN A 167 -13.89 -10.93 12.54
C ASN A 167 -12.76 -10.62 13.53
N PRO A 168 -12.46 -11.50 14.51
CA PRO A 168 -11.43 -11.26 15.52
C PRO A 168 -10.02 -11.08 14.93
N ALA A 169 -9.76 -11.60 13.72
CA ALA A 169 -8.49 -11.39 13.03
C ALA A 169 -8.25 -9.93 12.61
N ARG A 170 -9.32 -9.11 12.55
CA ARG A 170 -9.27 -7.69 12.19
C ARG A 170 -9.16 -6.76 13.40
N ILE A 171 -9.01 -7.31 14.62
CA ILE A 171 -8.97 -6.54 15.86
C ILE A 171 -7.67 -6.86 16.59
N ILE A 172 -6.76 -5.90 16.64
CA ILE A 172 -5.48 -6.01 17.35
C ILE A 172 -5.58 -5.19 18.63
N VAL A 173 -5.47 -5.86 19.78
CA VAL A 173 -5.46 -5.20 21.09
C VAL A 173 -4.05 -5.22 21.65
N LEU A 174 -3.57 -4.06 22.07
CA LEU A 174 -2.26 -3.91 22.68
C LEU A 174 -2.38 -3.14 24.00
N ASN A 175 -1.67 -3.60 25.02
CA ASN A 175 -1.50 -2.84 26.24
C ASN A 175 -0.58 -1.66 25.95
N GLY A 176 -1.12 -0.45 26.06
CA GLY A 176 -0.39 0.78 25.77
C GLY A 176 0.45 1.29 26.94
N GLY A 177 0.41 0.64 28.10
CA GLY A 177 1.04 1.09 29.33
C GLY A 177 0.08 1.93 30.18
N PHE A 178 0.54 3.10 30.63
CA PHE A 178 -0.20 3.94 31.58
C PHE A 178 -0.40 5.36 31.08
N ARG A 179 -1.57 5.91 31.42
CA ARG A 179 -1.92 7.34 31.28
C ARG A 179 -2.46 7.86 32.61
N GLU A 180 -2.82 9.14 32.67
CA GLU A 180 -3.38 9.72 33.90
C GLU A 180 -4.68 9.02 34.32
N GLY A 181 -5.55 8.69 33.36
CA GLY A 181 -6.78 7.95 33.55
C GLY A 181 -6.83 6.68 32.71
N ASP A 182 -7.84 5.86 32.98
CA ASP A 182 -8.16 4.71 32.16
C ASP A 182 -8.55 5.18 30.75
N CYS A 183 -7.82 4.73 29.72
CA CYS A 183 -8.02 5.21 28.36
C CYS A 183 -8.06 4.06 27.36
N VAL A 184 -8.93 4.19 26.36
CA VAL A 184 -8.93 3.36 25.15
C VAL A 184 -8.75 4.28 23.95
N GLU A 185 -7.76 3.98 23.12
CA GLU A 185 -7.44 4.69 21.89
C GLU A 185 -7.65 3.73 20.71
N LEU A 186 -8.43 4.19 19.74
CA LEU A 186 -8.91 3.41 18.61
C LEU A 186 -8.28 3.93 17.33
N TRP A 187 -7.75 3.02 16.52
CA TRP A 187 -7.13 3.33 15.24
C TRP A 187 -7.74 2.50 14.12
N ILE A 188 -7.76 3.09 12.94
CA ILE A 188 -8.12 2.45 11.68
C ILE A 188 -6.86 2.34 10.84
N VAL A 189 -6.55 1.10 10.43
CA VAL A 189 -5.33 0.74 9.73
C VAL A 189 -5.70 -0.01 8.45
N PRO A 190 -5.74 0.70 7.31
CA PRO A 190 -5.95 0.08 6.00
C PRO A 190 -4.86 -0.94 5.67
N SER A 191 -5.16 -1.88 4.79
CA SER A 191 -4.18 -2.86 4.31
C SER A 191 -2.96 -2.16 3.70
N GLY A 192 -1.75 -2.53 4.15
CA GLY A 192 -0.49 -1.93 3.70
C GLY A 192 -0.06 -0.66 4.44
N ALA A 193 -0.91 -0.10 5.32
CA ALA A 193 -0.53 1.03 6.15
C ALA A 193 0.40 0.62 7.30
N THR A 194 1.32 1.51 7.68
CA THR A 194 2.18 1.32 8.85
C THR A 194 1.35 1.32 10.13
N PRO A 195 1.42 0.29 10.99
CA PRO A 195 0.70 0.26 12.25
C PRO A 195 1.12 1.39 13.20
N PRO A 196 0.16 1.99 13.94
CA PRO A 196 0.48 2.98 14.96
C PRO A 196 1.21 2.36 16.15
N GLN A 197 1.84 3.20 16.97
CA GLN A 197 2.48 2.80 18.22
C GLN A 197 1.74 3.41 19.41
N PRO A 198 1.64 2.69 20.56
CA PRO A 198 1.02 3.24 21.76
C PRO A 198 1.84 4.42 22.31
N ARG A 199 1.13 5.39 22.90
CA ARG A 199 1.69 6.62 23.48
C ARG A 199 1.30 6.72 24.96
N PRO A 200 2.00 6.00 25.86
CA PRO A 200 1.81 6.17 27.30
C PRO A 200 2.27 7.55 27.75
N THR A 201 1.65 8.10 28.78
CA THR A 201 2.01 9.41 29.37
C THR A 201 2.50 9.29 30.81
N VAL A 202 2.38 8.11 31.42
CA VAL A 202 2.80 7.83 32.80
C VAL A 202 3.80 6.67 32.78
N GLN A 203 4.91 6.84 33.49
CA GLN A 203 5.92 5.79 33.66
C GLN A 203 5.40 4.71 34.61
N ALA A 204 5.74 3.45 34.35
CA ALA A 204 5.29 2.32 35.18
C ALA A 204 5.66 2.47 36.66
N GLY A 205 6.82 3.07 36.96
CA GLY A 205 7.27 3.35 38.33
C GLY A 205 6.45 4.41 39.08
N ASP A 206 5.65 5.21 38.37
CA ASP A 206 4.85 6.30 38.93
C ASP A 206 3.39 5.90 39.20
N VAL A 207 3.01 4.68 38.82
CA VAL A 207 1.68 4.12 39.06
C VAL A 207 1.50 3.86 40.57
N ARG A 208 0.31 4.16 41.08
CA ARG A 208 -0.08 4.04 42.49
C ARG A 208 -1.41 3.27 42.60
N PRO A 209 -1.42 1.95 42.39
CA PRO A 209 -2.64 1.16 42.47
C PRO A 209 -3.22 1.21 43.89
N PRO A 210 -4.55 1.11 44.07
CA PRO A 210 -5.16 1.04 45.38
C PRO A 210 -4.69 -0.21 46.12
N ARG A 211 -4.41 -0.08 47.42
CA ARG A 211 -4.07 -1.23 48.27
C ARG A 211 -5.23 -2.22 48.24
N ARG A 212 -4.95 -3.48 47.89
CA ARG A 212 -5.94 -4.56 47.96
C ARG A 212 -6.39 -4.72 49.42
N THR A 213 -7.64 -4.38 49.72
CA THR A 213 -8.23 -4.72 51.02
C THR A 213 -8.42 -6.25 51.09
N PRO A 214 -7.95 -6.94 52.13
CA PRO A 214 -8.20 -8.37 52.28
C PRO A 214 -9.70 -8.64 52.33
N THR A 215 -10.19 -9.51 51.45
CA THR A 215 -11.59 -9.94 51.45
C THR A 215 -11.90 -10.59 52.80
N ARG A 216 -12.79 -10.00 53.61
CA ARG A 216 -13.30 -10.62 54.85
C ARG A 216 -13.94 -11.96 54.47
N LYS A 217 -13.32 -13.08 54.84
CA LYS A 217 -13.94 -14.41 54.75
C LYS A 217 -15.22 -14.38 55.59
N ARG A 218 -16.38 -14.59 54.97
CA ARG A 218 -17.63 -14.79 55.70
C ARG A 218 -17.49 -16.02 56.60
N PRO A 219 -17.85 -15.96 57.89
CA PRO A 219 -17.86 -17.14 58.74
C PRO A 219 -18.84 -18.16 58.14
N ARG A 220 -18.38 -19.40 57.97
CA ARG A 220 -19.27 -20.53 57.69
C ARG A 220 -20.02 -20.82 58.99
N TYR A 221 -21.35 -20.81 58.91
CA TYR A 221 -22.25 -21.21 59.98
C TYR A 221 -22.29 -22.74 60.06
#